data_AF-G3R1J2-F1
#
_entry.id   AF-G3R1J2-F1
#
_cell.length_a   1.000
_cell.length_b   1.000
_cell.length_c   1.000
_cell.angle_alpha   90.00
_cell.angle_beta   90.00
_cell.angle_gamma   90.00
#
_symmetry.space_group_name_H-M   'P 1'
#
loop_
_entity.id
_entity.type
_entity.pdbx_description
1 polymer ?
#
loop_
_entity_poly.entity_id
_entity_poly.type
_entity_poly.pdbx_seq_one_letter_code
_entity_poly.pdbx_strand_id
1 'polypeptide(L)'
;MSKGLLLSMGGTWASRETLRPRCRPINATLAVEKEGCPVCITVNTTICAGYCPTMTRVLQGVLPPLPQVVCNYRDVRFESIRLPGCPRGVNPVVSYAVALSCQCARCRRSTTDCGGPKDHPLTCDDPRFQASSSSKAPPPSLPSPSRLPGPS
;
A
#
# COMPACT_ATOMS: atom_id res chain seq x y z
N MET A 1 -17.65 -61.22 -4.04
CA MET A 1 -17.48 -59.93 -3.35
C MET A 1 -16.65 -59.02 -4.23
N SER A 2 -17.29 -58.19 -5.06
CA SER A 2 -16.58 -57.26 -5.96
C SER A 2 -16.51 -55.89 -5.29
N LYS A 3 -15.32 -55.45 -4.88
CA LYS A 3 -15.12 -54.11 -4.31
C LYS A 3 -14.86 -53.12 -5.45
N GLY A 4 -15.88 -52.34 -5.78
CA GLY A 4 -15.77 -51.20 -6.70
C GLY A 4 -14.94 -50.08 -6.05
N LEU A 5 -13.89 -49.64 -6.75
CA LEU A 5 -13.05 -48.53 -6.35
C LEU A 5 -13.70 -47.22 -6.84
N LEU A 6 -14.29 -46.45 -5.93
CA LEU A 6 -14.78 -45.10 -6.21
C LEU A 6 -13.58 -44.13 -6.23
N LEU A 7 -13.19 -43.71 -7.42
CA LEU A 7 -12.24 -42.61 -7.60
C LEU A 7 -12.97 -41.29 -7.36
N SER A 8 -12.77 -40.70 -6.18
CA SER A 8 -13.22 -39.35 -5.88
C SER A 8 -12.38 -38.34 -6.66
N MET A 9 -12.95 -37.75 -7.71
CA MET A 9 -12.36 -36.57 -8.35
C MET A 9 -12.63 -35.35 -7.46
N GLY A 10 -11.72 -35.11 -6.52
CA GLY A 10 -11.62 -33.83 -5.83
C GLY A 10 -11.22 -32.74 -6.82
N GLY A 11 -12.21 -32.08 -7.44
CA GLY A 11 -11.98 -30.90 -8.25
C GLY A 11 -11.49 -29.76 -7.36
N THR A 12 -10.21 -29.42 -7.45
CA THR A 12 -9.67 -28.22 -6.81
C THR A 12 -10.26 -27.00 -7.52
N TRP A 13 -11.02 -26.19 -6.78
CA TRP A 13 -11.47 -24.90 -7.26
C TRP A 13 -10.25 -23.98 -7.34
N ALA A 14 -9.61 -23.93 -8.51
CA ALA A 14 -8.57 -22.95 -8.78
C ALA A 14 -9.22 -21.56 -8.82
N SER A 15 -8.89 -20.70 -7.85
CA SER A 15 -9.29 -19.29 -7.85
C SER A 15 -8.92 -18.66 -9.18
N ARG A 16 -9.92 -18.13 -9.89
CA ARG A 16 -9.81 -17.56 -11.25
C ARG A 16 -9.22 -16.15 -11.21
N GLU A 17 -8.18 -15.95 -10.42
CA GLU A 17 -7.48 -14.67 -10.31
C GLU A 17 -6.54 -14.51 -11.51
N THR A 18 -6.79 -13.46 -12.29
CA THR A 18 -5.93 -13.16 -13.45
C THR A 18 -4.56 -12.79 -12.92
N LEU A 19 -3.52 -13.59 -13.25
CA LEU A 19 -2.15 -13.39 -12.79
C LEU A 19 -1.60 -11.97 -13.08
N ARG A 20 -2.14 -11.29 -14.09
CA ARG A 20 -1.78 -9.92 -14.49
C ARG A 20 -3.04 -9.10 -14.78
N PRO A 21 -3.72 -8.58 -13.75
CA PRO A 21 -4.92 -7.77 -13.96
C PRO A 21 -4.54 -6.49 -14.70
N ARG A 22 -5.33 -6.10 -15.71
CA ARG A 22 -5.16 -4.79 -16.35
C ARG A 22 -5.32 -3.67 -15.32
N CYS A 23 -4.70 -2.53 -15.61
CA CYS A 23 -4.82 -1.30 -14.82
C CYS A 23 -6.29 -1.01 -14.46
N ARG A 24 -6.61 -1.01 -13.16
CA ARG A 24 -7.95 -0.79 -12.62
C ARG A 24 -7.89 -0.22 -11.19
N PRO A 25 -8.99 0.34 -10.67
CA PRO A 25 -9.07 0.68 -9.25
C PRO A 25 -8.95 -0.58 -8.38
N ILE A 26 -8.14 -0.50 -7.33
CA ILE A 26 -8.03 -1.52 -6.29
C ILE A 26 -8.17 -0.89 -4.91
N ASN A 27 -8.67 -1.64 -3.94
CA ASN A 27 -8.71 -1.19 -2.55
C ASN A 27 -7.29 -1.20 -1.96
N ALA A 28 -6.93 -0.12 -1.27
CA ALA A 28 -5.67 0.00 -0.56
C ALA A 28 -5.85 0.82 0.72
N THR A 29 -4.98 0.59 1.69
CA THR A 29 -4.83 1.44 2.88
C THR A 29 -3.86 2.56 2.55
N LEU A 30 -4.25 3.80 2.84
CA LEU A 30 -3.43 4.99 2.67
C LEU A 30 -3.17 5.65 4.02
N ALA A 31 -1.90 5.90 4.34
CA ALA A 31 -1.49 6.73 5.45
C ALA A 31 -1.85 8.19 5.17
N VAL A 32 -2.56 8.80 6.11
CA VAL A 32 -2.98 10.19 6.07
C VAL A 32 -2.37 10.89 7.27
N GLU A 33 -1.50 11.82 6.96
CA GLU A 33 -0.78 12.66 7.90
C GLU A 33 -0.83 14.11 7.44
N LYS A 34 -0.54 15.02 8.36
CA LYS A 34 -0.41 16.44 8.04
C LYS A 34 0.66 17.06 8.91
N GLU A 35 1.52 17.85 8.30
CA GLU A 35 2.49 18.66 9.02
C GLU A 35 1.79 19.52 10.08
N GLY A 36 2.31 19.48 11.30
CA GLY A 36 1.75 20.15 12.46
C GLY A 36 0.73 19.33 13.27
N CYS A 37 0.24 18.21 12.76
CA CYS A 37 -0.56 17.26 13.55
C CYS A 37 0.32 16.13 14.09
N PRO A 38 0.14 15.68 15.35
CA PRO A 38 1.02 14.70 15.98
C PRO A 38 0.67 13.23 15.63
N VAL A 39 -0.29 13.02 14.73
CA VAL A 39 -0.85 11.69 14.44
C VAL A 39 -0.81 11.40 12.94
N CYS A 40 -0.59 10.13 12.64
CA CYS A 40 -0.82 9.53 11.32
C CYS A 40 -1.92 8.48 11.48
N ILE A 41 -2.90 8.48 10.58
CA ILE A 41 -3.97 7.48 10.55
C ILE A 41 -4.02 6.81 9.19
N THR A 42 -4.43 5.55 9.14
CA THR A 42 -4.64 4.84 7.87
C THR A 42 -6.12 4.85 7.48
N VAL A 43 -6.40 5.10 6.20
CA VAL A 43 -7.76 5.06 5.64
C VAL A 43 -7.84 4.08 4.49
N ASN A 44 -8.99 3.43 4.36
CA ASN A 44 -9.28 2.62 3.19
C ASN A 44 -9.73 3.52 2.05
N THR A 45 -9.03 3.45 0.92
CA THR A 45 -9.36 4.17 -0.31
C THR A 45 -9.16 3.25 -1.52
N THR A 46 -9.49 3.74 -2.71
CA THR A 46 -9.15 3.08 -3.96
C THR A 46 -7.99 3.79 -4.65
N ILE A 47 -7.03 3.03 -5.15
CA ILE A 47 -5.89 3.51 -5.92
C ILE A 47 -5.81 2.82 -7.27
N CYS A 48 -5.04 3.38 -8.21
CA CYS A 48 -4.82 2.73 -9.50
C CYS A 48 -3.63 1.78 -9.45
N ALA A 49 -3.87 0.50 -9.75
CA ALA A 49 -2.83 -0.51 -9.87
C ALA A 49 -3.16 -1.54 -10.94
N GLY A 50 -2.13 -2.25 -11.40
CA GLY A 50 -2.23 -3.30 -12.42
C GLY A 50 -1.30 -3.05 -13.59
N TYR A 51 -1.51 -3.81 -14.66
CA TYR A 51 -0.59 -3.88 -15.78
C TYR A 51 -1.07 -3.04 -16.97
N CYS A 52 -0.10 -2.40 -17.63
CA CYS A 52 -0.28 -1.68 -18.89
C CYS A 52 0.59 -2.31 -19.98
N PRO A 53 0.10 -2.37 -21.23
CA PRO A 53 0.91 -2.84 -22.35
C PRO A 53 2.02 -1.82 -22.63
N THR A 54 3.27 -2.28 -22.62
CA THR A 54 4.45 -1.51 -23.01
C THR A 54 5.11 -2.13 -24.23
N MET A 55 5.73 -1.31 -25.07
CA MET A 55 6.38 -1.75 -26.30
C MET A 55 7.74 -1.09 -26.41
N THR A 56 8.67 -1.73 -27.11
CA THR A 56 9.97 -1.14 -27.46
C THR A 56 10.14 -1.16 -28.97
N ARG A 57 10.95 -0.24 -29.51
CA ARG A 57 11.29 -0.29 -30.94
C ARG A 57 12.30 -1.40 -31.17
N VAL A 58 12.07 -2.19 -32.22
CA VAL A 58 13.01 -3.23 -32.66
C VAL A 58 14.27 -2.58 -33.25
N LEU A 59 14.11 -1.55 -34.08
CA LEU A 59 15.22 -0.76 -34.60
C LEU A 59 15.56 0.39 -33.64
N GLN A 60 16.64 0.21 -32.87
CA GLN A 60 17.15 1.22 -31.92
C GLN A 60 18.03 2.25 -32.65
N GLY A 61 18.06 3.49 -32.16
CA GLY A 61 19.04 4.52 -32.57
C GLY A 61 18.64 5.46 -33.72
N VAL A 62 17.59 5.15 -34.50
CA VAL A 62 17.16 5.99 -35.65
C VAL A 62 16.02 6.95 -35.30
N LEU A 63 15.20 6.58 -34.31
CA LEU A 63 14.00 7.33 -33.95
C LEU A 63 13.95 7.58 -32.44
N PRO A 64 13.30 8.67 -31.99
CA PRO A 64 13.09 8.92 -30.58
C PRO A 64 12.42 7.74 -29.87
N PRO A 65 12.72 7.53 -28.57
CA PRO A 65 12.09 6.50 -27.77
C PRO A 65 10.57 6.56 -27.87
N LEU A 66 9.94 5.38 -27.96
CA LEU A 66 8.49 5.32 -27.97
C LEU A 66 7.97 5.76 -26.59
N PRO A 67 7.01 6.69 -26.52
CA PRO A 67 6.46 7.12 -25.25
C PRO A 67 5.74 5.97 -24.56
N GLN A 68 6.26 5.57 -23.40
CA GLN A 68 5.69 4.50 -22.60
C GLN A 68 4.46 4.98 -21.83
N VAL A 69 3.57 4.03 -21.54
CA VAL A 69 2.38 4.24 -20.73
C VAL A 69 2.52 3.55 -19.37
N VAL A 70 1.91 4.15 -18.36
CA VAL A 70 1.85 3.63 -16.99
C VAL A 70 0.41 3.61 -16.51
N CYS A 71 0.11 2.79 -15.50
CA CYS A 71 -1.21 2.81 -14.86
C CYS A 71 -1.35 4.11 -14.06
N ASN A 72 -2.35 4.92 -14.40
CA ASN A 72 -2.57 6.22 -13.79
C ASN A 72 -4.05 6.47 -13.55
N TYR A 73 -4.35 7.45 -12.70
CA TYR A 73 -5.70 7.93 -12.46
C TYR A 73 -6.31 8.52 -13.73
N ARG A 74 -7.60 8.24 -13.96
CA ARG A 74 -8.40 8.89 -14.99
C ARG A 74 -9.44 9.80 -14.34
N ASP A 75 -10.33 9.20 -13.56
CA ASP A 75 -11.34 9.92 -12.79
C ASP A 75 -11.03 9.78 -11.29
N VAL A 76 -10.98 10.91 -10.59
CA VAL A 76 -10.62 11.00 -9.17
C VAL A 76 -11.68 11.80 -8.43
N ARG A 77 -12.08 11.32 -7.27
CA ARG A 77 -12.78 12.15 -6.27
C ARG A 77 -11.88 12.36 -5.07
N PHE A 78 -12.05 13.49 -4.40
CA PHE A 78 -11.37 13.76 -3.15
C PHE A 78 -12.34 13.61 -1.99
N GLU A 79 -11.92 12.89 -0.97
CA GLU A 79 -12.59 12.82 0.32
C GLU A 79 -11.72 13.49 1.36
N SER A 80 -12.34 13.97 2.45
CA SER A 80 -11.63 14.69 3.50
C SER A 80 -11.94 14.12 4.88
N ILE A 81 -10.92 14.06 5.72
CA ILE A 81 -11.01 13.63 7.12
C ILE A 81 -10.37 14.68 8.03
N ARG A 82 -10.75 14.65 9.30
CA ARG A 82 -10.21 15.52 10.33
C ARG A 82 -9.25 14.74 11.22
N LEU A 83 -7.97 15.10 11.21
CA LEU A 83 -6.98 14.51 12.09
C LEU A 83 -7.21 14.95 13.55
N PRO A 84 -7.18 14.02 14.52
CA PRO A 84 -7.28 14.36 15.94
C PRO A 84 -5.98 14.99 16.46
N GLY A 85 -6.07 15.72 17.59
CA GLY A 85 -4.89 16.17 18.33
C GLY A 85 -4.06 17.29 17.70
N CYS A 86 -4.50 17.88 16.58
CA CYS A 86 -3.78 19.00 15.97
C CYS A 86 -3.80 20.26 16.88
N PRO A 87 -2.69 20.99 17.03
CA PRO A 87 -2.61 22.24 17.80
C PRO A 87 -3.53 23.35 17.29
N ARG A 88 -3.78 24.36 18.14
CA ARG A 88 -4.51 25.57 17.76
C ARG A 88 -3.78 26.28 16.61
N GLY A 89 -4.54 26.74 15.60
CA GLY A 89 -4.00 27.39 14.41
C GLY A 89 -3.59 26.45 13.28
N VAL A 90 -3.49 25.14 13.53
CA VAL A 90 -3.28 24.13 12.48
C VAL A 90 -4.64 23.69 11.94
N ASN A 91 -4.83 23.68 10.61
CA ASN A 91 -6.04 23.12 10.02
C ASN A 91 -5.96 21.58 10.09
N PRO A 92 -6.83 20.88 10.82
CA PRO A 92 -6.77 19.43 10.96
C PRO A 92 -7.35 18.67 9.76
N VAL A 93 -7.95 19.34 8.78
CA VAL A 93 -8.57 18.68 7.62
C VAL A 93 -7.51 18.30 6.59
N VAL A 94 -7.52 17.03 6.16
CA VAL A 94 -6.70 16.49 5.07
C VAL A 94 -7.61 15.91 4.02
N SER A 95 -7.30 16.14 2.74
CA SER A 95 -8.00 15.54 1.61
C SER A 95 -7.14 14.47 0.96
N TYR A 96 -7.72 13.30 0.70
CA TYR A 96 -7.07 12.20 -0.01
C TYR A 96 -7.85 11.82 -1.27
N ALA A 97 -7.13 11.24 -2.24
CA ALA A 97 -7.70 10.83 -3.50
C ALA A 97 -8.37 9.44 -3.39
N VAL A 98 -9.46 9.28 -4.13
CA VAL A 98 -10.16 8.01 -4.34
C VAL A 98 -10.29 7.77 -5.85
N ALA A 99 -9.67 6.70 -6.34
CA ALA A 99 -9.75 6.29 -7.75
C ALA A 99 -11.17 5.86 -8.11
N LEU A 100 -11.84 6.62 -8.98
CA LEU A 100 -13.09 6.20 -9.59
C LEU A 100 -12.83 5.35 -10.83
N SER A 101 -11.82 5.72 -11.61
CA SER A 101 -11.38 4.97 -12.79
C SER A 101 -9.88 5.13 -13.03
N CYS A 102 -9.30 4.16 -13.72
CA CYS A 102 -7.87 4.11 -14.03
C CYS A 102 -7.65 3.90 -15.53
N GLN A 103 -6.50 4.33 -16.02
CA GLN A 103 -6.14 4.20 -17.43
C GLN A 103 -4.64 3.99 -17.61
N CYS A 104 -4.28 3.40 -18.76
CA CYS A 104 -2.90 3.37 -19.22
C CYS A 104 -2.62 4.63 -20.05
N ALA A 105 -1.89 5.58 -19.47
CA ALA A 105 -1.55 6.85 -20.11
C ALA A 105 -0.09 7.21 -19.89
N ARG A 106 0.42 8.21 -20.63
CA ARG A 106 1.78 8.73 -20.39
C ARG A 106 1.87 9.29 -18.97
N CYS A 107 2.99 9.04 -18.29
CA CYS A 107 3.24 9.64 -16.99
C CYS A 107 3.51 11.14 -17.15
N ARG A 108 2.65 11.98 -16.57
CA ARG A 108 2.75 13.43 -16.67
C ARG A 108 3.63 13.97 -15.54
N ARG A 109 4.92 14.19 -15.83
CA ARG A 109 5.91 14.71 -14.86
C ARG A 109 5.54 16.03 -14.19
N SER A 110 4.64 16.83 -14.75
CA SER A 110 4.20 18.08 -14.12
C SER A 110 3.27 17.88 -12.92
N THR A 111 2.67 16.69 -12.77
CA THR A 111 1.67 16.40 -11.72
C THR A 111 1.91 15.07 -11.01
N THR A 112 2.87 14.26 -11.47
CA THR A 112 3.09 12.90 -10.99
C THR A 112 4.58 12.64 -10.94
N ASP A 113 5.06 12.09 -9.82
CA ASP A 113 6.43 11.59 -9.72
C ASP A 113 6.56 10.29 -10.52
N CYS A 114 7.30 10.35 -11.62
CA CYS A 114 7.46 9.25 -12.56
C CYS A 114 8.76 8.51 -12.27
N GLY A 115 8.67 7.27 -11.78
CA GLY A 115 9.84 6.46 -11.46
C GLY A 115 9.53 4.96 -11.40
N GLY A 116 10.52 4.19 -10.95
CA GLY A 116 10.34 2.78 -10.62
C GLY A 116 9.64 2.58 -9.27
N PRO A 117 9.52 1.32 -8.80
CA PRO A 117 9.00 1.00 -7.48
C PRO A 117 9.67 1.85 -6.39
N LYS A 118 8.87 2.32 -5.44
CA LYS A 118 9.32 3.09 -4.28
C LYS A 118 8.96 2.31 -3.03
N ASP A 119 9.86 2.31 -2.07
CA ASP A 119 9.64 1.73 -0.74
C ASP A 119 8.83 2.68 0.16
N HIS A 120 8.03 3.59 -0.41
CA HIS A 120 7.24 4.52 0.40
C HIS A 120 6.08 3.74 1.02
N PRO A 121 6.09 3.53 2.34
CA PRO A 121 5.01 2.80 2.99
C PRO A 121 3.75 3.65 2.84
N LEU A 122 2.68 3.09 2.31
CA LEU A 122 1.35 3.71 2.41
C LEU A 122 0.79 3.57 3.84
N THR A 123 1.67 3.44 4.82
CA THR A 123 1.43 3.05 6.21
C THR A 123 2.18 3.99 7.13
N CYS A 124 1.67 4.15 8.35
CA CYS A 124 2.19 5.07 9.35
C CYS A 124 3.42 4.48 10.06
N ASP A 125 4.50 4.22 9.32
CA ASP A 125 5.73 3.63 9.88
C ASP A 125 6.78 4.68 10.26
N ASP A 126 6.53 5.96 9.98
CA ASP A 126 7.49 7.03 10.25
C ASP A 126 7.73 7.19 11.77
N PRO A 127 9.00 7.17 12.24
CA PRO A 127 9.36 7.34 13.64
C PRO A 127 8.79 8.59 14.32
N ARG A 128 8.51 9.65 13.55
CA ARG A 128 7.93 10.91 14.05
C ARG A 128 6.55 10.71 14.69
N PHE A 129 5.81 9.67 14.29
CA PHE A 129 4.50 9.35 14.85
C PHE A 129 4.52 8.21 15.88
N GLN A 130 5.66 7.51 16.04
CA GLN A 130 5.79 6.37 16.95
C GLN A 130 5.68 6.74 18.45
N ALA A 131 5.77 8.02 18.80
CA ALA A 131 5.46 8.50 20.16
C ALA A 131 3.99 8.27 20.56
N SER A 132 3.09 8.05 19.60
CA SER A 132 1.67 7.77 19.84
C SER A 132 1.29 6.28 19.80
N SER A 133 2.20 5.41 19.36
CA SER A 133 2.00 3.95 19.31
C SER A 133 2.54 3.20 20.53
N SER A 134 3.14 3.90 21.51
CA SER A 134 3.67 3.29 22.73
C SER A 134 2.53 3.03 23.74
N SER A 135 1.59 2.17 23.34
CA SER A 135 0.66 1.48 24.24
C SER A 135 0.56 0.03 23.80
N LYS A 136 1.73 -0.60 23.65
CA LYS A 136 1.84 -2.05 23.76
C LYS A 136 2.96 -2.32 24.74
N ALA A 137 2.60 -2.27 26.03
CA ALA A 137 3.52 -2.70 27.08
C ALA A 137 4.04 -4.10 26.72
N PRO A 138 5.36 -4.32 26.69
CA PRO A 138 5.88 -5.68 26.60
C PRO A 138 5.37 -6.47 27.83
N PRO A 139 5.09 -7.77 27.69
CA PRO A 139 4.65 -8.58 28.82
C PRO A 139 5.71 -8.53 29.94
N PRO A 140 5.31 -8.55 31.22
CA PRO A 140 6.28 -8.54 32.32
C PRO A 140 7.17 -9.78 32.21
N SER A 141 8.47 -9.57 32.03
CA SER A 141 9.47 -10.64 32.09
C SER A 141 9.48 -11.22 33.51
N LEU A 142 9.24 -12.52 33.65
CA LEU A 142 9.38 -13.25 34.91
C LEU A 142 10.76 -13.02 35.53
N PRO A 143 10.86 -12.93 36.88
CA PRO A 143 12.15 -12.78 37.54
C PRO A 143 12.98 -14.07 37.38
N SER A 144 14.19 -13.94 36.83
CA SER A 144 15.17 -15.04 36.83
C SER A 144 15.70 -15.28 38.25
N PRO A 145 15.81 -16.55 38.70
CA PRO A 145 16.40 -16.86 39.99
C PRO A 145 17.93 -16.91 39.90
N SER A 146 18.58 -16.65 41.03
CA SER A 146 19.97 -17.00 41.39
C SER A 146 21.02 -15.90 41.24
N ARG A 147 21.30 -15.21 42.36
CA ARG A 147 22.69 -15.01 42.81
C ARG A 147 22.80 -15.50 44.24
N LEU A 148 23.47 -16.65 44.40
CA LEU A 148 24.09 -17.06 45.66
C LEU A 148 25.18 -16.02 46.02
N PRO A 149 25.23 -15.48 47.24
CA PRO A 149 26.42 -14.82 47.75
C PRO A 149 27.44 -15.89 48.17
N GLY A 150 28.68 -15.77 47.69
CA GLY A 150 29.81 -16.56 48.21
C GLY A 150 30.15 -16.13 49.64
N PRO A 151 30.70 -17.03 50.47
CA PRO A 151 30.98 -16.76 51.87
C PRO A 151 32.27 -15.94 52.05
N SER A 152 32.26 -15.08 53.07
CA SER A 152 33.40 -14.41 53.70
C SER A 152 34.27 -15.36 54.50
#